data_AF-A0A401TBR7-F1
#
_entry.id   AF-A0A401TBR7-F1
#
_cell.length_a   1.000
_cell.length_b   1.000
_cell.length_c   1.000
_cell.angle_alpha   90.00
_cell.angle_beta   90.00
_cell.angle_gamma   90.00
#
_symmetry.space_group_name_H-M   'P 1'
#
loop_
_entity.id
_entity.type
_entity.pdbx_description
1 polymer ?
#
loop_
_entity_poly.entity_id
_entity_poly.type
_entity_poly.pdbx_seq_one_letter_code
_entity_poly.pdbx_strand_id
1 'polypeptide(L)'
;TGIEQVEKMESPRMIKTHLPFQLVPKSFWEQDCKTIVVARNAKDSVVSYFHFNRMMENMPQPGTWQEFLQSFMDGQVSWGPWYDHVKGWWEAKEKHRILFLFYEDMKENPRREIQKVARFMGKVLEDDVLEKIVHLSSFKVMRDNPMANYSTFPSNVMDRSISRFMRKGEVGDWKTHFTVAENERFDEHYERQMAPCSVRFRQEL
;
A
#
# COMPACT_ATOMS: atom_id res chain seq x y z
N THR A 1 -12.94 -17.62 -7.60
CA THR A 1 -11.94 -16.55 -7.83
C THR A 1 -12.31 -15.28 -7.07
N GLY A 2 -11.47 -14.24 -7.07
CA GLY A 2 -11.84 -12.94 -6.48
C GLY A 2 -13.03 -12.27 -7.18
N ILE A 3 -13.23 -12.53 -8.48
CA ILE A 3 -14.37 -12.02 -9.26
C ILE A 3 -15.69 -12.63 -8.75
N GLU A 4 -15.76 -13.95 -8.63
CA GLU A 4 -16.96 -14.65 -8.10
C GLU A 4 -17.32 -14.19 -6.68
N GLN A 5 -16.33 -13.80 -5.86
CA GLN A 5 -16.60 -13.24 -4.53
C GLN A 5 -17.28 -11.87 -4.66
N VAL A 6 -16.79 -10.99 -5.52
CA VAL A 6 -17.36 -9.64 -5.74
C VAL A 6 -18.76 -9.70 -6.37
N GLU A 7 -19.04 -10.69 -7.24
CA GLU A 7 -20.37 -10.91 -7.82
C GLU A 7 -21.42 -11.31 -6.77
N LYS A 8 -21.00 -12.00 -5.71
CA LYS A 8 -21.87 -12.44 -4.60
C LYS A 8 -22.03 -11.41 -3.48
N MET A 9 -21.24 -10.33 -3.48
CA MET A 9 -21.31 -9.30 -2.43
C MET A 9 -22.52 -8.38 -2.62
N GLU A 10 -23.26 -8.14 -1.55
CA GLU A 10 -24.30 -7.10 -1.53
C GLU A 10 -23.66 -5.70 -1.57
N SER A 11 -24.42 -4.73 -2.09
CA SER A 11 -23.99 -3.33 -2.10
C SER A 11 -24.25 -2.66 -0.74
N PRO A 12 -23.39 -1.72 -0.29
CA PRO A 12 -22.19 -1.21 -0.96
C PRO A 12 -21.00 -2.17 -0.87
N ARG A 13 -20.34 -2.41 -2.01
CA ARG A 13 -19.19 -3.33 -2.11
C ARG A 13 -17.86 -2.60 -1.89
N MET A 14 -16.94 -3.21 -1.14
CA MET A 14 -15.56 -2.75 -1.01
C MET A 14 -14.64 -3.68 -1.79
N ILE A 15 -13.89 -3.13 -2.75
CA ILE A 15 -13.03 -3.89 -3.66
C ILE A 15 -11.60 -3.41 -3.50
N LYS A 16 -10.67 -4.34 -3.21
CA LYS A 16 -9.24 -4.09 -3.14
C LYS A 16 -8.59 -4.41 -4.50
N THR A 17 -7.71 -3.54 -4.97
CA THR A 17 -6.85 -3.83 -6.12
C THR A 17 -5.47 -3.19 -5.97
N HIS A 18 -4.47 -3.78 -6.60
CA HIS A 18 -3.14 -3.19 -6.80
C HIS A 18 -2.87 -2.85 -8.27
N LEU A 19 -3.88 -2.96 -9.14
CA LEU A 19 -3.73 -2.61 -10.56
C LEU A 19 -3.29 -1.14 -10.70
N PRO A 20 -2.36 -0.85 -11.63
CA PRO A 20 -2.09 0.53 -12.01
C PRO A 20 -3.35 1.13 -12.68
N PHE A 21 -3.53 2.44 -12.58
CA PHE A 21 -4.76 3.14 -12.96
C PHE A 21 -5.32 2.72 -14.34
N GLN A 22 -4.45 2.63 -15.34
CA GLN A 22 -4.80 2.28 -16.73
C GLN A 22 -5.33 0.86 -16.92
N LEU A 23 -5.11 -0.04 -15.95
CA LEU A 23 -5.59 -1.43 -15.98
C LEU A 23 -6.84 -1.65 -15.14
N VAL A 24 -7.30 -0.66 -14.38
CA VAL A 24 -8.58 -0.76 -13.66
C VAL A 24 -9.72 -0.82 -14.67
N PRO A 25 -10.70 -1.74 -14.52
CA PRO A 25 -11.81 -1.85 -15.45
C PRO A 25 -12.54 -0.51 -15.64
N LYS A 26 -12.81 -0.14 -16.90
CA LYS A 26 -13.41 1.15 -17.27
C LYS A 26 -14.74 1.42 -16.57
N SER A 27 -15.50 0.38 -16.24
CA SER A 27 -16.77 0.48 -15.53
C SER A 27 -16.66 1.19 -14.19
N PHE A 28 -15.52 1.12 -13.48
CA PHE A 28 -15.32 1.89 -12.24
C PHE A 28 -15.35 3.40 -12.49
N TRP A 29 -14.86 3.86 -13.64
CA TRP A 29 -14.81 5.26 -14.02
C TRP A 29 -16.12 5.72 -14.64
N GLU A 30 -16.73 4.89 -15.49
CA GLU A 30 -18.05 5.15 -16.09
C GLU A 30 -19.15 5.28 -15.04
N GLN A 31 -19.03 4.54 -13.93
CA GLN A 31 -19.98 4.57 -12.80
C GLN A 31 -19.54 5.53 -11.68
N ASP A 32 -18.53 6.37 -11.91
CA ASP A 32 -17.97 7.33 -10.95
C ASP A 32 -17.71 6.73 -9.55
N CYS A 33 -17.14 5.53 -9.46
CA CYS A 33 -16.92 4.86 -8.18
C CYS A 33 -15.95 5.64 -7.28
N LYS A 34 -16.31 5.81 -5.99
CA LYS A 34 -15.39 6.35 -4.97
C LYS A 34 -14.17 5.45 -4.89
N THR A 35 -12.99 6.03 -5.05
CA THR A 35 -11.72 5.29 -4.96
C THR A 35 -10.84 5.90 -3.88
N ILE A 36 -10.25 5.07 -3.02
CA ILE A 36 -9.25 5.50 -2.04
C ILE A 36 -7.93 4.89 -2.44
N VAL A 37 -6.93 5.73 -2.67
CA VAL A 37 -5.55 5.32 -2.96
C VAL A 37 -4.71 5.62 -1.74
N VAL A 38 -3.96 4.63 -1.27
CA VAL A 38 -2.96 4.81 -0.22
C VAL A 38 -1.59 4.57 -0.83
N ALA A 39 -0.76 5.62 -0.86
CA ALA A 39 0.63 5.52 -1.28
C ALA A 39 1.55 5.57 -0.06
N ARG A 40 2.72 4.94 -0.19
CA ARG A 40 3.76 4.88 0.84
C ARG A 40 5.10 5.16 0.17
N ASN A 41 6.04 5.77 0.89
CA ASN A 41 7.37 6.03 0.36
C ASN A 41 8.02 4.78 -0.24
N ALA A 42 8.77 4.97 -1.32
CA ALA A 42 9.29 3.86 -2.13
C ALA A 42 10.27 2.97 -1.34
N LYS A 43 11.10 3.55 -0.46
CA LYS A 43 12.12 2.83 0.31
C LYS A 43 11.52 1.83 1.29
N ASP A 44 10.54 2.27 2.09
CA ASP A 44 9.80 1.34 2.97
C ASP A 44 8.94 0.35 2.16
N SER A 45 8.43 0.78 1.00
CA SER A 45 7.65 -0.08 0.12
C SER A 45 8.48 -1.25 -0.40
N VAL A 46 9.70 -1.01 -0.92
CA VAL A 46 10.57 -2.09 -1.43
C VAL A 46 11.02 -3.04 -0.32
N VAL A 47 11.34 -2.55 0.88
CA VAL A 47 11.65 -3.43 2.03
C VAL A 47 10.45 -4.30 2.40
N SER A 48 9.27 -3.70 2.52
CA SER A 48 8.05 -4.45 2.83
C SER A 48 7.75 -5.49 1.75
N TYR A 49 7.99 -5.14 0.49
CA TYR A 49 7.70 -5.99 -0.65
C TYR A 49 8.68 -7.16 -0.76
N PHE A 50 9.97 -6.94 -0.46
CA PHE A 50 10.97 -8.00 -0.38
C PHE A 50 10.55 -9.09 0.62
N HIS A 51 10.21 -8.69 1.85
CA HIS A 51 9.77 -9.63 2.87
C HIS A 51 8.41 -10.29 2.54
N PHE A 52 7.54 -9.59 1.81
CA PHE A 52 6.29 -10.17 1.31
C PHE A 52 6.54 -11.25 0.25
N ASN A 53 7.44 -11.03 -0.71
CA ASN A 53 7.79 -12.05 -1.72
C ASN A 53 8.40 -13.28 -1.06
N ARG A 54 9.27 -13.11 -0.06
CA ARG A 54 9.90 -14.23 0.66
C ARG A 54 8.91 -15.17 1.34
N MET A 55 7.76 -14.66 1.80
CA MET A 55 6.75 -15.49 2.48
C MET A 55 5.64 -15.99 1.54
N MET A 56 5.54 -15.48 0.32
CA MET A 56 4.44 -15.80 -0.59
C MET A 56 4.88 -16.83 -1.62
N GLU A 57 4.36 -18.06 -1.52
CA GLU A 57 4.74 -19.17 -2.39
C GLU A 57 4.40 -18.93 -3.87
N ASN A 58 3.34 -18.15 -4.14
CA ASN A 58 2.89 -17.86 -5.51
C ASN A 58 3.58 -16.64 -6.15
N MET A 59 4.59 -16.06 -5.48
CA MET A 59 5.36 -14.94 -6.02
C MET A 59 6.71 -15.44 -6.55
N PRO A 60 7.30 -14.77 -7.55
CA PRO A 60 8.67 -15.05 -7.94
C PRO A 60 9.62 -14.96 -6.73
N GLN A 61 10.56 -15.88 -6.65
CA GLN A 61 11.57 -15.86 -5.59
C GLN A 61 12.37 -14.55 -5.67
N PRO A 62 12.47 -13.78 -4.58
CA PRO A 62 13.04 -12.44 -4.64
C PRO A 62 14.57 -12.43 -4.74
N GLY A 63 15.23 -13.57 -4.57
CA GLY A 63 16.69 -13.65 -4.50
C GLY A 63 17.24 -12.95 -3.25
N THR A 64 18.44 -12.40 -3.39
CA THR A 64 19.08 -11.55 -2.38
C THR A 64 18.39 -10.18 -2.30
N TRP A 65 18.65 -9.45 -1.21
CA TRP A 65 18.17 -8.07 -1.06
C TRP A 65 18.62 -7.16 -2.22
N GLN A 66 19.90 -7.28 -2.62
CA GLN A 66 20.48 -6.48 -3.71
C GLN A 66 19.80 -6.74 -5.04
N GLU A 67 19.56 -8.01 -5.37
CA GLU A 67 18.86 -8.42 -6.59
C GLU A 67 17.42 -7.87 -6.60
N PHE A 68 16.70 -8.03 -5.48
CA PHE A 68 15.33 -7.52 -5.39
C PHE A 68 15.24 -6.00 -5.48
N LEU A 69 16.15 -5.28 -4.82
CA LEU A 69 16.22 -3.82 -4.90
C LEU A 69 16.46 -3.36 -6.34
N GLN A 70 17.32 -4.07 -7.08
CA GLN A 70 17.53 -3.83 -8.50
C GLN A 70 16.27 -4.06 -9.32
N SER A 71 15.62 -5.22 -9.18
CA SER A 71 14.38 -5.53 -9.88
C SER A 71 13.28 -4.52 -9.59
N PHE A 72 13.19 -4.02 -8.35
CA PHE A 72 12.25 -2.96 -7.98
C PHE A 72 12.52 -1.65 -8.71
N MET A 73 13.79 -1.20 -8.76
CA MET A 73 14.18 0.02 -9.49
C MET A 73 13.92 -0.11 -11.00
N ASP A 74 14.14 -1.30 -11.57
CA ASP A 74 13.89 -1.57 -12.98
C ASP A 74 12.40 -1.83 -13.29
N GLY A 75 11.53 -1.82 -12.27
CA GLY A 75 10.10 -2.10 -12.40
C GLY A 75 9.77 -3.56 -12.75
N GLN A 76 10.71 -4.47 -12.58
CA GLN A 76 10.61 -5.90 -12.85
C GLN A 76 10.08 -6.68 -11.64
N VAL A 77 9.03 -6.15 -11.03
CA VAL A 77 8.32 -6.77 -9.90
C VAL A 77 6.84 -6.91 -10.24
N SER A 78 6.09 -7.74 -9.52
CA SER A 78 4.64 -7.84 -9.76
C SER A 78 3.99 -6.45 -9.58
N TRP A 79 2.99 -6.16 -10.43
CA TRP A 79 2.34 -4.86 -10.60
C TRP A 79 3.19 -3.75 -11.25
N GLY A 80 4.45 -4.01 -11.60
CA GLY A 80 5.29 -3.13 -12.39
C GLY A 80 5.96 -2.00 -11.58
N PRO A 81 6.40 -0.92 -12.25
CA PRO A 81 7.14 0.17 -11.62
C PRO A 81 6.31 0.91 -10.58
N TRP A 82 6.82 1.00 -9.34
CA TRP A 82 6.18 1.77 -8.26
C TRP A 82 5.98 3.24 -8.66
N TYR A 83 6.96 3.83 -9.36
CA TYR A 83 6.94 5.24 -9.78
C TYR A 83 5.75 5.54 -10.67
N ASP A 84 5.54 4.72 -11.70
CA ASP A 84 4.44 4.90 -12.66
C ASP A 84 3.08 4.62 -12.03
N HIS A 85 3.03 3.65 -11.11
CA HIS A 85 1.83 3.36 -10.34
C HIS A 85 1.37 4.58 -9.56
N VAL A 86 2.26 5.15 -8.74
CA VAL A 86 1.96 6.33 -7.92
C VAL A 86 1.65 7.55 -8.77
N LYS A 87 2.44 7.84 -9.81
CA LYS A 87 2.21 8.98 -10.72
C LYS A 87 0.86 8.87 -11.41
N GLY A 88 0.52 7.70 -11.97
CA GLY A 88 -0.73 7.47 -12.66
C GLY A 88 -1.95 7.71 -11.76
N TRP A 89 -1.92 7.20 -10.53
CA TRP A 89 -2.99 7.45 -9.55
C TRP A 89 -3.03 8.90 -9.06
N TRP A 90 -1.86 9.55 -8.90
CA TRP A 90 -1.77 10.94 -8.48
C TRP A 90 -2.33 11.91 -9.53
N GLU A 91 -2.09 11.65 -10.81
CA GLU A 91 -2.63 12.44 -11.92
C GLU A 91 -4.13 12.18 -12.12
N ALA A 92 -4.56 10.92 -11.98
CA ALA A 92 -5.96 10.52 -12.14
C ALA A 92 -6.89 11.21 -11.13
N LYS A 93 -6.40 11.57 -9.94
CA LYS A 93 -7.22 12.23 -8.89
C LYS A 93 -7.79 13.58 -9.32
N GLU A 94 -7.19 14.24 -10.31
CA GLU A 94 -7.70 15.50 -10.85
C GLU A 94 -8.94 15.30 -11.75
N LYS A 95 -9.19 14.07 -12.22
CA LYS A 95 -10.25 13.75 -13.19
C LYS A 95 -11.31 12.81 -12.64
N HIS A 96 -10.98 12.04 -11.61
CA HIS A 96 -11.84 11.01 -11.04
C HIS A 96 -12.03 11.22 -9.54
N ARG A 97 -13.11 10.66 -8.99
CA ARG A 97 -13.42 10.72 -7.56
C ARG A 97 -12.48 9.84 -6.73
N ILE A 98 -11.27 10.33 -6.54
CA ILE A 98 -10.17 9.65 -5.84
C ILE A 98 -9.78 10.46 -4.60
N LEU A 99 -9.78 9.80 -3.43
CA LEU A 99 -9.10 10.28 -2.24
C LEU A 99 -7.69 9.67 -2.21
N PHE A 100 -6.67 10.51 -2.37
CA PHE A 100 -5.27 10.09 -2.29
C PHE A 100 -4.72 10.35 -0.88
N LEU A 101 -4.21 9.31 -0.22
CA LEU A 101 -3.69 9.32 1.14
C LEU A 101 -2.23 8.85 1.17
N PHE A 102 -1.50 9.32 2.16
CA PHE A 102 -0.13 8.90 2.44
C PHE A 102 -0.12 8.00 3.69
N TYR A 103 0.53 6.86 3.59
CA TYR A 103 0.73 5.95 4.73
C TYR A 103 1.42 6.68 5.89
N GLU A 104 2.36 7.56 5.59
CA GLU A 104 3.08 8.36 6.57
C GLU A 104 2.13 9.29 7.35
N ASP A 105 1.18 9.94 6.66
CA ASP A 105 0.16 10.77 7.31
C ASP A 105 -0.76 9.93 8.20
N MET A 106 -1.11 8.72 7.76
CA MET A 106 -1.94 7.78 8.54
C MET A 106 -1.21 7.30 9.80
N LYS A 107 0.11 7.20 9.72
CA LYS A 107 0.96 6.81 10.86
C LYS A 107 1.16 7.96 11.84
N GLU A 108 1.35 9.18 11.34
CA GLU A 108 1.53 10.39 12.16
C GLU A 108 0.24 10.79 12.88
N ASN A 109 -0.87 10.85 12.16
CA ASN A 109 -2.15 11.28 12.71
C ASN A 109 -3.33 10.46 12.15
N PRO A 110 -3.53 9.24 12.67
CA PRO A 110 -4.60 8.35 12.18
C PRO A 110 -5.98 8.97 12.33
N ARG A 111 -6.24 9.72 13.41
CA ARG A 111 -7.52 10.40 13.65
C ARG A 111 -7.87 11.35 12.49
N ARG A 112 -6.92 12.21 12.08
CA ARG A 112 -7.08 13.14 10.95
C ARG A 112 -7.36 12.39 9.64
N GLU A 113 -6.62 11.33 9.33
CA GLU A 113 -6.78 10.60 8.07
C GLU A 113 -8.09 9.79 8.04
N ILE A 114 -8.51 9.19 9.16
CA ILE A 114 -9.82 8.51 9.27
C ILE A 114 -10.96 9.50 9.05
N GLN A 115 -10.87 10.71 9.60
CA GLN A 115 -11.88 11.75 9.34
C GLN A 115 -11.92 12.18 7.86
N LYS A 116 -10.78 12.25 7.17
CA LYS A 116 -10.76 12.50 5.71
C LYS A 116 -11.51 11.40 4.95
N VAL A 117 -11.25 10.14 5.29
CA VAL A 117 -11.96 8.99 4.71
C VAL A 117 -13.46 9.07 4.99
N ALA A 118 -13.86 9.35 6.23
CA ALA A 118 -15.27 9.48 6.60
C ALA A 118 -15.98 10.56 5.79
N ARG A 119 -15.39 11.76 5.69
CA ARG A 119 -15.94 12.86 4.87
C ARG A 119 -16.05 12.47 3.40
N PHE A 120 -15.01 11.84 2.84
CA PHE A 120 -15.03 11.35 1.47
C PHE A 120 -16.15 10.32 1.24
N MET A 121 -16.42 9.47 2.23
CA MET A 121 -17.53 8.51 2.21
C MET A 121 -18.90 9.14 2.48
N GLY A 122 -18.96 10.45 2.79
CA GLY A 122 -20.21 11.14 3.12
C GLY A 122 -20.75 10.76 4.50
N LYS A 123 -19.84 10.45 5.45
CA LYS A 123 -20.15 10.04 6.81
C LYS A 123 -19.63 11.09 7.80
N VAL A 124 -20.42 11.33 8.84
CA VAL A 124 -19.99 12.04 10.05
C VAL A 124 -19.75 10.96 11.10
N LEU A 125 -18.60 11.04 11.79
CA LEU A 125 -18.26 10.13 12.87
C LEU A 125 -18.34 10.90 14.18
N GLU A 126 -19.08 10.36 15.13
CA GLU A 126 -19.01 10.79 16.52
C GLU A 126 -17.62 10.49 17.09
N ASP A 127 -17.20 11.28 18.07
CA ASP A 127 -15.83 11.22 18.60
C ASP A 127 -15.47 9.86 19.22
N ASP A 128 -16.43 9.21 19.90
CA ASP A 128 -16.27 7.88 20.49
C ASP A 128 -16.09 6.79 19.42
N VAL A 129 -16.88 6.86 18.34
CA VAL A 129 -16.76 5.97 17.18
C VAL A 129 -15.41 6.16 16.50
N LEU A 130 -14.98 7.41 16.32
CA LEU A 130 -13.70 7.75 15.73
C LEU A 130 -12.52 7.21 16.55
N GLU A 131 -12.52 7.41 17.88
CA GLU A 131 -11.49 6.85 18.76
C GLU A 131 -11.47 5.32 18.74
N LYS A 132 -12.66 4.69 18.67
CA LYS A 132 -12.76 3.24 18.53
C LYS A 132 -12.15 2.75 17.23
N ILE A 133 -12.40 3.43 16.10
CA ILE A 133 -11.78 3.09 14.82
C ILE A 133 -10.26 3.23 14.92
N VAL A 134 -9.75 4.36 15.43
CA VAL A 134 -8.31 4.61 15.63
C VAL A 134 -7.66 3.46 16.42
N HIS A 135 -8.27 3.07 17.54
CA HIS A 135 -7.76 1.98 18.37
C HIS A 135 -7.77 0.63 17.63
N LEU A 136 -8.91 0.25 17.06
CA LEU A 136 -9.09 -1.07 16.43
C LEU A 136 -8.27 -1.22 15.14
N SER A 137 -8.02 -0.13 14.42
CA SER A 137 -7.16 -0.11 13.23
C SER A 137 -5.69 0.13 13.55
N SER A 138 -5.29 0.22 14.83
CA SER A 138 -3.89 0.36 15.20
C SER A 138 -3.09 -0.90 14.84
N PHE A 139 -1.81 -0.73 14.50
CA PHE A 139 -0.94 -1.86 14.14
C PHE A 139 -0.91 -2.94 15.22
N LYS A 140 -0.81 -2.55 16.50
CA LYS A 140 -0.79 -3.49 17.63
C LYS A 140 -2.04 -4.36 17.67
N VAL A 141 -3.22 -3.76 17.52
CA VAL A 141 -4.49 -4.50 17.54
C VAL A 141 -4.65 -5.35 16.27
N MET A 142 -4.38 -4.80 15.09
CA MET A 142 -4.53 -5.54 13.83
C MET A 142 -3.53 -6.69 13.69
N ARG A 143 -2.31 -6.57 14.22
CA ARG A 143 -1.28 -7.63 14.22
C ARG A 143 -1.79 -8.90 14.90
N ASP A 144 -2.53 -8.74 15.98
CA ASP A 144 -2.99 -9.85 16.81
C ASP A 144 -4.43 -10.29 16.41
N ASN A 145 -5.09 -9.58 15.48
CA ASN A 145 -6.42 -9.90 14.98
C ASN A 145 -6.38 -10.89 13.80
N PRO A 146 -6.90 -12.14 13.93
CA PRO A 146 -6.88 -13.14 12.87
C PRO A 146 -7.66 -12.75 11.61
N MET A 147 -8.63 -11.83 11.73
CA MET A 147 -9.41 -11.32 10.60
C MET A 147 -8.66 -10.27 9.77
N ALA A 148 -7.50 -9.80 10.24
CA ALA A 148 -6.73 -8.74 9.59
C ALA A 148 -5.28 -9.15 9.29
N ASN A 149 -4.68 -10.01 10.10
CA ASN A 149 -3.25 -10.34 10.04
C ASN A 149 -2.88 -11.46 9.06
N TYR A 150 -3.83 -11.94 8.24
CA TYR A 150 -3.66 -13.02 7.26
C TYR A 150 -3.27 -14.38 7.87
N SER A 151 -3.43 -14.57 9.19
CA SER A 151 -3.10 -15.84 9.86
C SER A 151 -3.98 -17.03 9.46
N THR A 152 -5.12 -16.77 8.83
CA THR A 152 -6.06 -17.78 8.32
C THR A 152 -5.67 -18.31 6.94
N PHE A 153 -4.70 -17.68 6.26
CA PHE A 153 -4.18 -18.21 5.00
C PHE A 153 -3.37 -19.49 5.25
N PRO A 154 -3.51 -20.51 4.38
CA PRO A 154 -2.69 -21.72 4.46
C PRO A 154 -1.19 -21.40 4.40
N SER A 155 -0.38 -22.16 5.12
CA SER A 155 1.08 -21.95 5.17
C SER A 155 1.76 -22.18 3.82
N ASN A 156 1.19 -23.02 2.96
CA ASN A 156 1.64 -23.23 1.57
C ASN A 156 1.22 -22.12 0.61
N VAL A 157 0.57 -21.06 1.11
CA VAL A 157 0.30 -19.83 0.36
C VAL A 157 1.10 -18.67 0.96
N MET A 158 1.10 -18.58 2.29
CA MET A 158 1.84 -17.57 3.04
C MET A 158 2.58 -18.21 4.22
N ASP A 159 3.89 -18.44 4.07
CA ASP A 159 4.74 -19.00 5.11
C ASP A 159 5.14 -17.94 6.14
N ARG A 160 4.37 -17.92 7.24
CA ARG A 160 4.55 -16.99 8.35
C ARG A 160 5.83 -17.23 9.17
N SER A 161 6.51 -18.35 8.97
CA SER A 161 7.80 -18.63 9.61
C SER A 161 8.94 -17.83 8.98
N ILE A 162 8.82 -17.48 7.69
CA ILE A 162 9.80 -16.67 6.95
C ILE A 162 9.63 -15.19 7.25
N SER A 163 8.40 -14.68 7.17
CA SER A 163 8.03 -13.31 7.51
C SER A 163 6.55 -13.25 7.88
N ARG A 164 6.15 -12.27 8.68
CA ARG A 164 4.74 -12.02 9.02
C ARG A 164 4.16 -10.95 8.10
N PHE A 165 2.89 -11.09 7.71
CA PHE A 165 2.17 -10.04 6.98
C PHE A 165 2.16 -8.71 7.75
N MET A 166 1.78 -8.76 9.03
CA MET A 166 1.91 -7.63 9.96
C MET A 166 3.33 -7.57 10.52
N ARG A 167 4.29 -7.14 9.69
CA ARG A 167 5.75 -7.20 9.98
C ARG A 167 6.23 -6.18 11.02
N LYS A 168 6.24 -4.89 10.66
CA LYS A 168 6.70 -3.78 11.53
C LYS A 168 5.70 -2.64 11.67
N GLY A 169 5.05 -2.23 10.56
CA GLY A 169 4.01 -1.21 10.62
C GLY A 169 4.51 0.19 11.00
N GLU A 170 5.74 0.53 10.61
CA GLU A 170 6.45 1.76 10.95
C GLU A 170 6.88 2.54 9.69
N VAL A 171 7.25 3.80 9.84
CA VAL A 171 7.86 4.61 8.78
C VAL A 171 9.35 4.72 9.07
N GLY A 172 10.20 4.50 8.07
CA GLY A 172 11.66 4.61 8.22
C GLY A 172 12.40 3.30 8.47
N ASP A 173 11.72 2.15 8.39
CA ASP A 173 12.35 0.83 8.57
C ASP A 173 13.37 0.51 7.46
N TRP A 174 13.24 1.18 6.32
CA TRP A 174 14.21 1.09 5.24
C TRP A 174 15.65 1.36 5.68
N LYS A 175 15.85 2.22 6.70
CA LYS A 175 17.18 2.54 7.24
C LYS A 175 17.92 1.35 7.82
N THR A 176 17.22 0.28 8.23
CA THR A 176 17.87 -0.93 8.76
C THR A 176 18.21 -1.95 7.66
N HIS A 177 17.92 -1.65 6.40
CA HIS A 177 18.09 -2.57 5.26
C HIS A 177 19.00 -1.99 4.19
N PHE A 178 18.86 -0.71 3.89
CA PHE A 178 19.69 -0.02 2.92
C PHE A 178 21.09 0.22 3.50
N THR A 179 22.11 -0.18 2.75
CA THR A 179 23.46 0.39 2.92
C THR A 179 23.47 1.84 2.44
N VAL A 180 24.50 2.60 2.84
CA VAL A 180 24.68 3.99 2.38
C VAL A 180 24.77 4.06 0.85
N ALA A 181 25.56 3.17 0.23
CA ALA A 181 25.73 3.12 -1.22
C ALA A 181 24.43 2.75 -1.97
N GLU A 182 23.65 1.79 -1.44
CA GLU A 182 22.33 1.48 -2.00
C GLU A 182 21.36 2.65 -1.87
N ASN A 183 21.42 3.39 -0.76
CA ASN A 183 20.58 4.56 -0.54
C ASN A 183 20.88 5.68 -1.53
N GLU A 184 22.14 6.05 -1.69
CA GLU A 184 22.58 7.10 -2.62
C GLU A 184 22.14 6.76 -4.06
N ARG A 185 22.42 5.53 -4.50
CA ARG A 185 22.00 5.03 -5.81
C ARG A 185 20.48 5.06 -6.00
N PHE A 186 19.73 4.68 -4.97
CA PHE A 186 18.28 4.69 -5.02
C PHE A 186 17.73 6.12 -5.09
N ASP A 187 18.30 7.06 -4.34
CA ASP A 187 17.89 8.46 -4.34
C ASP A 187 18.12 9.11 -5.72
N GLU A 188 19.29 8.91 -6.34
CA GLU A 188 19.56 9.38 -7.70
C GLU A 188 18.61 8.79 -8.76
N HIS A 189 18.26 7.51 -8.61
CA HIS A 189 17.28 6.87 -9.48
C HIS A 189 15.87 7.45 -9.24
N TYR A 190 15.47 7.57 -7.98
CA TYR A 190 14.16 8.10 -7.55
C TYR A 190 13.94 9.52 -8.08
N GLU A 191 14.93 10.40 -7.95
CA GLU A 191 14.84 11.78 -8.45
C GLU A 191 14.58 11.82 -9.96
N ARG A 192 15.28 10.98 -10.73
CA ARG A 192 15.05 10.87 -12.18
C ARG A 192 13.67 10.35 -12.53
N GLN A 193 13.18 9.33 -11.82
CA GLN A 193 11.87 8.71 -12.10
C GLN A 193 10.68 9.59 -11.67
N MET A 194 10.88 10.40 -10.63
CA MET A 194 9.83 11.21 -10.01
C MET A 194 9.82 12.65 -10.50
N ALA A 195 10.81 13.11 -11.27
CA ALA A 195 10.76 14.40 -11.94
C ALA A 195 9.81 14.35 -13.17
N PRO A 196 8.90 15.33 -13.40
CA PRO A 196 8.56 16.51 -12.59
C PRO A 196 7.30 16.31 -11.71
N CYS A 197 7.00 15.10 -11.26
CA CYS A 197 5.82 14.82 -10.45
C CYS A 197 5.79 15.64 -9.15
N SER A 198 4.63 16.21 -8.83
CA SER A 198 4.43 17.07 -7.66
C SER A 198 4.16 16.29 -6.37
N VAL A 199 3.95 14.98 -6.44
CA VAL A 199 3.77 14.14 -5.24
C VAL A 199 5.04 14.16 -4.38
N ARG A 200 4.86 14.22 -3.05
CA ARG A 200 5.95 14.27 -2.08
C ARG A 200 5.73 13.21 -1.02
N PHE A 201 6.78 12.43 -0.75
CA PHE A 201 6.77 11.35 0.23
C PHE A 201 7.73 11.68 1.36
N ARG A 202 7.33 11.36 2.58
CA ARG A 202 8.20 11.41 3.75
C ARG A 202 8.87 10.05 3.92
N GLN A 203 10.16 10.05 4.24
CA GLN A 203 10.92 8.81 4.47
C GLN A 203 11.03 8.48 5.97
N GLU A 204 10.53 9.37 6.82
CA GLU A 204 10.50 9.30 8.29
C GLU A 204 9.39 10.21 8.83
N LEU A 205 9.06 10.06 10.12
CA LEU A 205 8.10 10.89 10.85
C LEU A 205 8.79 11.76 11.88
#